data_AF-A0A959L9G7-F1
#
_entry.id   AF-A0A959L9G7-F1
#
_cell.length_a   1.000
_cell.length_b   1.000
_cell.length_c   1.000
_cell.angle_alpha   90.00
_cell.angle_beta   90.00
_cell.angle_gamma   90.00
#
_symmetry.space_group_name_H-M   'P 1'
#
loop_
_entity.id
_entity.type
_entity.pdbx_description
1 polymer ?
#
loop_
_entity_poly.entity_id
_entity_poly.type
_entity_poly.pdbx_seq_one_letter_code
_entity_poly.pdbx_strand_id
1 'polypeptide(L)'
;MSVDFEFIEGLEENEFRDHVATVDKHGKRIWIYPKKPQGPFYQYRKYVSYFLLAVLFALPFIKYNGRPFVQFNIPQGEFTIFGIFFSPQDFYLFVIAMLIGLLFIVLFTVIYGRLFCGWVCPQTIFMEMVFRRIEYWIEGDANAQRKLNASPWTTDKIIKKVSKQAIFIFIALIISHLFLSYIIGVDEVFKIITDPISEHWKGFIAMVIFSFLFYGVFAFMREQVCTTICPYGRLQGVMLDENSLAVSYDFVRGEPRGKLTRKKIQDAEASGVTLNQGDCIDCKLCVQVCPTGIDIRNGTQLECVNCTACIDACDEVMMKIDKPTQLIRIDSYNGIVHKKQSLFNTRVIAYSVVLAILIGLESFLMLSRSDVDTLILRTPGMTYQDNKDGYISNLYNYKLNNKTDD
;
A
#
# COMPACT_ATOMS: atom_id res chain seq x y z
N MET A 1 33.62 -24.38 10.08
CA MET A 1 32.65 -24.86 9.08
C MET A 1 31.98 -23.63 8.51
N SER A 2 32.18 -23.44 7.22
CA SER A 2 32.03 -22.21 6.43
C SER A 2 30.67 -21.55 6.60
N VAL A 3 30.70 -20.28 6.99
CA VAL A 3 29.54 -19.40 7.06
C VAL A 3 29.32 -18.90 5.63
N ASP A 4 28.10 -19.10 5.11
CA ASP A 4 27.65 -18.77 3.74
C ASP A 4 27.91 -17.30 3.35
N PHE A 5 29.14 -17.01 2.94
CA PHE A 5 29.55 -15.76 2.32
C PHE A 5 29.39 -15.79 0.79
N GLU A 6 29.15 -16.98 0.21
CA GLU A 6 29.05 -17.19 -1.23
C GLU A 6 27.73 -16.72 -1.87
N PHE A 7 26.67 -16.48 -1.08
CA PHE A 7 25.35 -16.19 -1.68
C PHE A 7 25.17 -14.73 -2.16
N ILE A 8 26.13 -13.83 -1.93
CA ILE A 8 26.10 -12.46 -2.46
C ILE A 8 27.14 -12.27 -3.59
N GLU A 9 28.04 -13.23 -3.79
CA GLU A 9 29.11 -13.17 -4.80
C GLU A 9 28.80 -13.92 -6.11
N GLY A 10 27.64 -14.57 -6.21
CA GLY A 10 27.30 -15.45 -7.35
C GLY A 10 26.09 -15.06 -8.20
N LEU A 11 25.71 -13.78 -8.27
CA LEU A 11 24.79 -13.36 -9.35
C LEU A 11 25.63 -13.12 -10.60
N GLU A 12 25.80 -14.17 -11.41
CA GLU A 12 26.27 -14.06 -12.78
C GLU A 12 25.49 -12.96 -13.51
N GLU A 13 26.18 -12.15 -14.33
CA GLU A 13 25.59 -11.04 -15.11
C GLU A 13 24.48 -11.49 -16.10
N ASN A 14 24.21 -12.80 -16.21
CA ASN A 14 23.26 -13.39 -17.15
C ASN A 14 21.96 -13.97 -16.53
N GLU A 15 21.76 -13.96 -15.20
CA GLU A 15 20.52 -14.47 -14.56
C GLU A 15 19.46 -13.38 -14.28
N PHE A 16 19.46 -12.27 -15.03
CA PHE A 16 18.49 -11.19 -14.81
C PHE A 16 17.09 -11.60 -15.30
N ARG A 17 16.17 -11.79 -14.33
CA ARG A 17 14.72 -12.16 -14.47
C ARG A 17 14.38 -13.65 -14.44
N ASP A 18 15.34 -14.54 -14.26
CA ASP A 18 15.06 -15.98 -14.17
C ASP A 18 14.53 -16.43 -12.80
N HIS A 19 14.64 -15.58 -11.78
CA HIS A 19 14.13 -15.84 -10.44
C HIS A 19 13.71 -14.55 -9.72
N VAL A 20 12.76 -14.67 -8.79
CA VAL A 20 12.34 -13.58 -7.92
C VAL A 20 13.39 -13.40 -6.82
N ALA A 21 13.80 -12.16 -6.52
CA ALA A 21 14.86 -11.85 -5.54
C ALA A 21 14.65 -12.45 -4.12
N THR A 22 13.43 -12.86 -3.80
CA THR A 22 13.05 -13.45 -2.50
C THR A 22 12.98 -14.98 -2.48
N VAL A 23 13.39 -15.65 -3.57
CA VAL A 23 13.25 -17.09 -3.75
C VAL A 23 14.60 -17.67 -4.21
N ASP A 24 15.04 -18.75 -3.55
CA ASP A 24 16.26 -19.44 -3.95
C ASP A 24 16.04 -20.37 -5.17
N LYS A 25 17.12 -20.98 -5.67
CA LYS A 25 17.08 -21.89 -6.83
C LYS A 25 16.19 -23.13 -6.62
N HIS A 26 15.83 -23.44 -5.37
CA HIS A 26 14.95 -24.56 -5.01
C HIS A 26 13.51 -24.14 -4.71
N GLY A 27 13.16 -22.85 -4.89
CA GLY A 27 11.82 -22.34 -4.63
C GLY A 27 11.55 -21.98 -3.17
N LYS A 28 12.56 -22.00 -2.29
CA LYS A 28 12.41 -21.66 -0.87
C LYS A 28 12.64 -20.17 -0.64
N ARG A 29 11.89 -19.62 0.32
CA ARG A 29 11.93 -18.20 0.65
C ARG A 29 13.26 -17.79 1.27
N ILE A 30 13.81 -16.69 0.75
CA ILE A 30 14.92 -15.93 1.33
C ILE A 30 14.34 -14.80 2.19
N TRP A 31 14.76 -14.73 3.46
CA TRP A 31 14.36 -13.66 4.37
C TRP A 31 15.17 -12.39 4.13
N ILE A 32 14.49 -11.29 3.83
CA ILE A 32 15.13 -9.98 3.63
C ILE A 32 15.23 -9.24 4.96
N TYR A 33 16.44 -8.74 5.24
CA TYR A 33 16.75 -7.85 6.35
C TYR A 33 17.28 -6.53 5.76
N PRO A 34 16.39 -5.57 5.46
CA PRO A 34 16.80 -4.33 4.83
C PRO A 34 17.44 -3.41 5.86
N LYS A 35 18.54 -2.77 5.45
CA LYS A 35 19.24 -1.76 6.24
C LYS A 35 18.32 -0.56 6.45
N LYS A 36 18.30 -0.03 7.67
CA LYS A 36 17.48 1.13 8.03
C LYS A 36 17.85 2.34 7.14
N PRO A 37 16.93 2.83 6.30
CA PRO A 37 17.20 3.98 5.44
C PRO A 37 17.29 5.27 6.26
N GLN A 38 18.07 6.23 5.76
CA GLN A 38 18.24 7.56 6.32
C GLN A 38 18.35 8.57 5.18
N GLY A 39 17.60 9.66 5.26
CA GLY A 39 17.62 10.71 4.23
C GLY A 39 16.29 11.47 4.17
N PRO A 40 16.20 12.53 3.36
CA PRO A 40 15.03 13.40 3.27
C PRO A 40 13.78 12.65 2.80
N PHE A 41 13.87 11.77 1.80
CA PHE A 41 12.68 11.07 1.31
C PHE A 41 12.10 10.13 2.36
N TYR A 42 12.96 9.44 3.12
CA TYR A 42 12.53 8.64 4.26
C TYR A 42 11.85 9.47 5.34
N GLN A 43 12.31 10.71 5.61
CA GLN A 43 11.63 11.62 6.54
C GLN A 43 10.24 12.00 6.05
N TYR A 44 10.10 12.43 4.80
CA TYR A 44 8.79 12.76 4.21
C TYR A 44 7.85 11.57 4.24
N ARG A 45 8.34 10.38 3.89
CA ARG A 45 7.55 9.16 3.92
C ARG A 45 7.05 8.83 5.32
N LYS A 46 7.84 9.09 6.37
CA LYS A 46 7.39 8.95 7.77
C LYS A 46 6.25 9.91 8.08
N TYR A 47 6.38 11.19 7.73
CA TYR A 47 5.33 12.18 8.01
C TYR A 47 4.01 11.83 7.32
N VAL A 48 4.06 11.47 6.03
CA VAL A 48 2.87 11.01 5.28
C VAL A 48 2.26 9.77 5.95
N SER A 49 3.09 8.81 6.34
CA SER A 49 2.60 7.57 6.99
C SER A 49 1.97 7.84 8.35
N TYR A 50 2.56 8.73 9.16
CA TYR A 50 1.99 9.12 10.46
C TYR A 50 0.68 9.87 10.31
N PHE A 51 0.59 10.76 9.33
CA PHE A 51 -0.66 11.44 9.01
C PHE A 51 -1.74 10.43 8.60
N LEU A 52 -1.45 9.51 7.69
CA LEU A 52 -2.41 8.49 7.25
C LEU A 52 -2.84 7.54 8.36
N LEU A 53 -1.91 7.12 9.22
CA LEU A 53 -2.24 6.31 10.40
C LEU A 53 -3.10 7.11 11.39
N ALA A 54 -2.76 8.38 11.67
CA ALA A 54 -3.57 9.22 12.55
C ALA A 54 -5.00 9.38 12.03
N VAL A 55 -5.16 9.60 10.72
CA VAL A 55 -6.47 9.66 10.06
C VAL A 55 -7.22 8.33 10.19
N LEU A 56 -6.56 7.20 9.89
CA LEU A 56 -7.16 5.87 10.01
C LEU A 56 -7.64 5.56 11.43
N PHE A 57 -6.88 5.97 12.45
CA PHE A 57 -7.24 5.75 13.85
C PHE A 57 -8.29 6.73 14.37
N ALA A 58 -8.35 7.96 13.85
CA ALA A 58 -9.28 8.99 14.33
C ALA A 58 -10.67 8.89 13.69
N LEU A 59 -10.74 8.59 12.40
CA LEU A 59 -11.97 8.60 11.61
C LEU A 59 -13.17 7.83 12.21
N PRO A 60 -13.04 6.60 12.72
CA PRO A 60 -14.21 5.86 13.22
C PRO A 60 -14.77 6.45 14.51
N PHE A 61 -14.00 7.23 15.26
CA PHE A 61 -14.44 7.87 16.50
C PHE A 61 -15.10 9.23 16.28
N ILE A 62 -14.94 9.82 15.09
CA ILE A 62 -15.59 11.07 14.73
C ILE A 62 -17.04 10.75 14.37
N LYS A 63 -17.98 11.40 15.06
CA LYS A 63 -19.42 11.33 14.74
C LYS A 63 -19.89 12.71 14.29
N TYR A 64 -20.75 12.74 13.28
CA TYR A 64 -21.41 13.94 12.77
C TYR A 64 -22.92 13.70 12.80
N ASN A 65 -23.68 14.60 13.43
CA ASN A 65 -25.14 14.46 13.65
C ASN A 65 -25.56 13.11 14.27
N GLY A 66 -24.75 12.57 15.20
CA GLY A 66 -25.04 11.29 15.85
C GLY A 66 -24.68 10.03 15.05
N ARG A 67 -24.29 10.17 13.76
CA ARG A 67 -23.82 9.07 12.92
C ARG A 67 -22.29 9.03 12.82
N PRO A 68 -21.65 7.87 12.66
CA PRO A 68 -20.21 7.79 12.40
C PRO A 68 -19.83 8.52 11.10
N PHE A 69 -18.67 9.18 11.10
CA PHE A 69 -18.21 9.93 9.93
C PHE A 69 -17.94 9.02 8.72
N VAL A 70 -17.40 7.82 8.98
CA VAL A 70 -17.25 6.75 7.99
C VAL A 70 -17.62 5.41 8.63
N GLN A 71 -18.60 4.72 8.06
CA GLN A 71 -18.99 3.37 8.44
C GLN A 71 -19.47 2.59 7.21
N PHE A 72 -18.96 1.38 7.04
CA PHE A 72 -19.35 0.45 5.99
C PHE A 72 -20.10 -0.74 6.63
N ASN A 73 -21.40 -0.54 6.91
CA ASN A 73 -22.20 -1.55 7.58
C ASN A 73 -22.66 -2.64 6.60
N ILE A 74 -21.72 -3.50 6.20
CA ILE A 74 -21.93 -4.59 5.24
C ILE A 74 -23.09 -5.52 5.63
N PRO A 75 -23.26 -5.94 6.90
CA PRO A 75 -24.33 -6.88 7.26
C PRO A 75 -25.75 -6.31 7.05
N GLN A 76 -25.92 -5.00 7.16
CA GLN A 76 -27.20 -4.29 6.97
C GLN A 76 -27.31 -3.63 5.59
N GLY A 77 -26.21 -3.57 4.83
CA GLY A 77 -26.16 -2.88 3.53
C GLY A 77 -26.28 -1.37 3.64
N GLU A 78 -25.96 -0.81 4.80
CA GLU A 78 -26.05 0.62 5.10
C GLU A 78 -24.65 1.22 5.12
N PHE A 79 -24.46 2.35 4.43
CA PHE A 79 -23.15 3.00 4.36
C PHE A 79 -23.29 4.43 4.84
N THR A 80 -22.39 4.87 5.72
CA THR A 80 -22.29 6.29 6.09
C THR A 80 -20.94 6.79 5.64
N ILE A 81 -20.91 7.79 4.75
CA ILE A 81 -19.67 8.36 4.23
C ILE A 81 -19.77 9.88 4.39
N PHE A 82 -18.78 10.49 5.03
CA PHE A 82 -18.77 11.90 5.40
C PHE A 82 -19.99 12.33 6.25
N GLY A 83 -20.53 11.40 7.05
CA GLY A 83 -21.74 11.62 7.85
C GLY A 83 -23.06 11.55 7.07
N ILE A 84 -23.03 11.28 5.76
CA ILE A 84 -24.24 11.12 4.92
C ILE A 84 -24.63 9.64 4.89
N PHE A 85 -25.89 9.35 5.23
CA PHE A 85 -26.45 8.01 5.20
C PHE A 85 -26.86 7.60 3.77
N PHE A 86 -26.37 6.45 3.33
CA PHE A 86 -26.72 5.79 2.08
C PHE A 86 -27.47 4.50 2.40
N SER A 87 -28.72 4.44 1.96
CA SER A 87 -29.55 3.25 2.08
C SER A 87 -29.19 2.23 0.98
N PRO A 88 -29.59 0.95 1.11
CA PRO A 88 -29.34 -0.07 0.08
C PRO A 88 -29.84 0.29 -1.33
N GLN A 89 -30.85 1.16 -1.45
CA GLN A 89 -31.37 1.67 -2.73
C GLN A 89 -30.39 2.62 -3.41
N ASP A 90 -29.60 3.36 -2.64
CA ASP A 90 -28.59 4.30 -3.14
C ASP A 90 -27.24 3.60 -3.40
N PHE A 91 -27.21 2.27 -3.40
CA PHE A 91 -25.98 1.49 -3.62
C PHE A 91 -25.32 1.79 -4.96
N TYR A 92 -26.07 2.25 -5.97
CA TYR A 92 -25.50 2.66 -7.25
C TYR A 92 -24.52 3.85 -7.12
N LEU A 93 -24.79 4.81 -6.22
CA LEU A 93 -23.89 5.93 -5.92
C LEU A 93 -22.56 5.41 -5.36
N PHE A 94 -22.66 4.47 -4.41
CA PHE A 94 -21.48 3.82 -3.85
C PHE A 94 -20.65 3.08 -4.92
N VAL A 95 -21.30 2.36 -5.84
CA VAL A 95 -20.62 1.66 -6.94
C VAL A 95 -19.92 2.65 -7.88
N ILE A 96 -20.58 3.75 -8.26
CA ILE A 96 -19.97 4.77 -9.12
C ILE A 96 -18.80 5.44 -8.40
N ALA A 97 -18.95 5.80 -7.11
CA ALA A 97 -17.86 6.32 -6.29
C ALA A 97 -16.67 5.34 -6.21
N MET A 98 -16.92 4.03 -6.09
CA MET A 98 -15.89 2.99 -6.13
C MET A 98 -15.18 2.94 -7.50
N LEU A 99 -15.93 3.06 -8.60
CA LEU A 99 -15.37 3.12 -9.96
C LEU A 99 -14.52 4.37 -10.18
N ILE A 100 -14.96 5.53 -9.67
CA ILE A 100 -14.17 6.77 -9.65
C ILE A 100 -12.87 6.55 -8.89
N GLY A 101 -12.93 5.96 -7.69
CA GLY A 101 -11.76 5.64 -6.89
C GLY A 101 -10.78 4.71 -7.62
N LEU A 102 -11.29 3.65 -8.26
CA LEU A 102 -10.48 2.72 -9.05
C LEU A 102 -9.82 3.43 -10.24
N LEU A 103 -10.56 4.20 -11.02
CA LEU A 103 -10.02 4.94 -12.16
C LEU A 103 -9.03 6.02 -11.74
N PHE A 104 -9.26 6.68 -10.61
CA PHE A 104 -8.30 7.62 -10.02
C PHE A 104 -6.98 6.93 -9.69
N ILE A 105 -7.03 5.76 -9.06
CA ILE A 105 -5.83 4.95 -8.75
C ILE A 105 -5.11 4.50 -10.03
N VAL A 106 -5.86 4.12 -11.07
CA VAL A 106 -5.32 3.76 -12.39
C VAL A 106 -4.64 4.95 -13.05
N LEU A 107 -5.32 6.11 -13.12
CA LEU A 107 -4.77 7.34 -13.67
C LEU A 107 -3.51 7.77 -12.91
N PHE A 108 -3.55 7.72 -11.58
CA PHE A 108 -2.40 8.00 -10.74
C PHE A 108 -1.24 7.04 -11.04
N THR A 109 -1.51 5.75 -11.25
CA THR A 109 -0.50 4.76 -11.62
C THR A 109 0.14 5.06 -12.96
N VAL A 110 -0.64 5.43 -13.98
CA VAL A 110 -0.09 5.70 -15.31
C VAL A 110 0.88 6.88 -15.27
N ILE A 111 0.63 7.87 -14.40
CA ILE A 111 1.50 9.05 -14.25
C ILE A 111 2.67 8.77 -13.31
N TYR A 112 2.39 8.31 -12.08
CA TYR A 112 3.34 8.20 -10.97
C TYR A 112 3.85 6.77 -10.71
N GLY A 113 3.48 5.84 -11.57
CA GLY A 113 3.84 4.43 -11.46
C GLY A 113 3.41 3.83 -10.13
N ARG A 114 4.36 3.14 -9.47
CA ARG A 114 4.12 2.44 -8.21
C ARG A 114 4.31 3.32 -6.97
N LEU A 115 4.37 4.65 -7.11
CA LEU A 115 4.59 5.56 -5.98
C LEU A 115 3.52 5.38 -4.87
N PHE A 116 2.27 5.09 -5.26
CA PHE A 116 1.19 4.77 -4.32
C PHE A 116 1.54 3.57 -3.44
N CYS A 117 2.11 2.50 -4.02
CA CYS A 117 2.53 1.30 -3.30
C CYS A 117 3.59 1.62 -2.24
N GLY A 118 4.53 2.52 -2.53
CA GLY A 118 5.59 2.90 -1.61
C GLY A 118 5.13 3.82 -0.48
N TRP A 119 4.22 4.75 -0.76
CA TRP A 119 3.94 5.91 0.10
C TRP A 119 2.58 5.89 0.79
N VAL A 120 1.56 5.31 0.17
CA VAL A 120 0.16 5.41 0.62
C VAL A 120 -0.44 4.03 0.94
N CYS A 121 0.01 2.98 0.26
CA CYS A 121 -0.53 1.63 0.42
C CYS A 121 -0.48 1.16 1.89
N PRO A 122 -1.63 0.76 2.49
CA PRO A 122 -1.70 0.32 3.88
C PRO A 122 -0.72 -0.82 4.18
N GLN A 123 -0.60 -1.80 3.27
CA GLN A 123 0.31 -2.93 3.43
C GLN A 123 1.75 -2.45 3.70
N THR A 124 2.21 -1.50 2.90
CA THR A 124 3.59 -1.00 2.99
C THR A 124 3.76 -0.05 4.16
N ILE A 125 2.76 0.79 4.49
CA ILE A 125 2.81 1.66 5.67
C ILE A 125 2.94 0.84 6.94
N PHE A 126 2.07 -0.16 7.14
CA PHE A 126 2.14 -1.03 8.32
C PHE A 126 3.47 -1.78 8.37
N MET A 127 3.89 -2.41 7.27
CA MET A 127 5.15 -3.16 7.22
C MET A 127 6.37 -2.28 7.55
N GLU A 128 6.53 -1.13 6.88
CA GLU A 128 7.74 -0.32 6.99
C GLU A 128 7.75 0.62 8.19
N MET A 129 6.60 1.22 8.52
CA MET A 129 6.52 2.29 9.54
C MET A 129 6.06 1.79 10.90
N VAL A 130 5.46 0.61 10.98
CA VAL A 130 5.03 0.01 12.25
C VAL A 130 5.90 -1.21 12.56
N PHE A 131 5.69 -2.31 11.85
CA PHE A 131 6.31 -3.60 12.18
C PHE A 131 7.84 -3.57 12.08
N ARG A 132 8.40 -3.05 10.99
CA ARG A 132 9.85 -3.00 10.78
C ARG A 132 10.56 -2.03 11.72
N ARG A 133 9.91 -0.95 12.14
CA ARG A 133 10.51 -0.03 13.14
C ARG A 133 10.59 -0.65 14.52
N ILE A 134 9.60 -1.47 14.88
CA ILE A 134 9.63 -2.26 16.11
C ILE A 134 10.77 -3.29 16.04
N GLU A 135 10.98 -3.92 14.88
CA GLU A 135 12.14 -4.81 14.68
C GLU A 135 13.47 -4.06 14.83
N TYR A 136 13.62 -2.89 14.20
CA TYR A 136 14.82 -2.07 14.37
C TYR A 136 15.05 -1.64 15.82
N TRP A 137 13.99 -1.44 16.59
CA TRP A 137 14.08 -1.07 18.00
C TRP A 137 14.49 -2.24 18.91
N ILE A 138 14.00 -3.45 18.64
CA ILE A 138 14.25 -4.64 19.49
C ILE A 138 15.48 -5.44 19.04
N GLU A 139 15.58 -5.73 17.75
CA GLU A 139 16.61 -6.61 17.17
C GLU A 139 17.77 -5.83 16.53
N GLY A 140 17.63 -4.52 16.31
CA GLY A 140 18.64 -3.67 15.69
C GLY A 140 18.57 -3.64 14.16
N ASP A 141 19.60 -3.09 13.52
CA ASP A 141 19.69 -2.98 12.05
C ASP A 141 19.98 -4.34 11.38
N ALA A 142 19.95 -4.39 10.04
CA ALA A 142 20.05 -5.61 9.24
C ALA A 142 21.13 -6.61 9.68
N ASN A 143 22.35 -6.14 9.98
CA ASN A 143 23.45 -7.02 10.41
C ASN A 143 23.22 -7.61 11.82
N ALA A 144 22.65 -6.83 12.72
CA ALA A 144 22.28 -7.30 14.06
C ALA A 144 21.17 -8.36 13.99
N GLN A 145 20.17 -8.15 13.13
CA GLN A 145 19.09 -9.12 12.90
C GLN A 145 19.63 -10.44 12.31
N ARG A 146 20.48 -10.38 11.30
CA ARG A 146 21.14 -11.58 10.72
C ARG A 146 21.93 -12.34 11.78
N LYS A 147 22.77 -11.63 12.56
CA LYS A 147 23.57 -12.23 13.62
C LYS A 147 22.71 -12.86 14.72
N LEU A 148 21.64 -12.19 15.13
CA LEU A 148 20.70 -12.71 16.14
C LEU A 148 19.94 -13.95 15.63
N ASN A 149 19.60 -14.00 14.35
CA ASN A 149 18.95 -15.18 13.76
C ASN A 149 19.89 -16.38 13.68
N ALA A 150 21.15 -16.16 13.34
CA ALA A 150 22.18 -17.21 13.28
C ALA A 150 22.68 -17.66 14.66
N SER A 151 22.54 -16.85 15.71
CA SER A 151 23.02 -17.21 17.06
C SER A 151 22.20 -18.34 17.69
N PRO A 152 22.78 -19.13 18.62
CA PRO A 152 22.01 -20.10 19.40
C PRO A 152 20.91 -19.41 20.24
N TRP A 153 19.94 -20.20 20.70
CA TRP A 153 18.84 -19.74 21.55
C TRP A 153 19.33 -19.39 22.97
N THR A 154 19.88 -18.19 23.11
CA THR A 154 20.24 -17.58 24.40
C THR A 154 19.05 -16.86 25.03
N THR A 155 19.11 -16.60 26.34
CA THR A 155 18.07 -15.83 27.05
C THR A 155 17.79 -14.47 26.40
N ASP A 156 18.83 -13.76 25.96
CA ASP A 156 18.70 -12.48 25.24
C ASP A 156 17.92 -12.64 23.92
N LYS A 157 18.22 -13.69 23.15
CA LYS A 157 17.48 -13.99 21.90
C LYS A 157 16.02 -14.32 22.18
N ILE A 158 15.75 -15.12 23.22
CA ILE A 158 14.38 -15.49 23.60
C ILE A 158 13.60 -14.24 23.98
N ILE A 159 14.15 -13.37 24.84
CA ILE A 159 13.51 -12.11 25.25
C ILE A 159 13.20 -11.25 24.01
N LYS A 160 14.20 -10.99 23.16
CA LYS A 160 14.00 -10.16 21.94
C LYS A 160 12.92 -10.73 21.03
N LYS A 161 12.95 -12.04 20.76
CA LYS A 161 11.98 -12.69 19.86
C LYS A 161 10.58 -12.72 20.46
N VAL A 162 10.44 -13.07 21.74
CA VAL A 162 9.15 -13.11 22.43
C VAL A 162 8.56 -11.71 22.56
N SER A 163 9.34 -10.71 22.99
CA SER A 163 8.90 -9.32 23.08
C SER A 163 8.42 -8.79 21.73
N LYS A 164 9.14 -9.09 20.64
CA LYS A 164 8.69 -8.74 19.28
C LYS A 164 7.34 -9.35 18.96
N GLN A 165 7.17 -10.66 19.15
CA GLN A 165 5.91 -11.32 18.82
C GLN A 165 4.75 -10.86 19.69
N ALA A 166 5.00 -10.62 20.98
CA ALA A 166 4.00 -10.04 21.88
C ALA A 166 3.51 -8.67 21.39
N ILE A 167 4.44 -7.79 20.97
CA ILE A 167 4.08 -6.48 20.42
C ILE A 167 3.33 -6.62 19.07
N PHE A 168 3.75 -7.56 18.21
CA PHE A 168 3.07 -7.79 16.93
C PHE A 168 1.63 -8.28 17.12
N ILE A 169 1.41 -9.22 18.05
CA ILE A 169 0.08 -9.70 18.39
C ILE A 169 -0.76 -8.57 19.00
N PHE A 170 -0.18 -7.78 19.90
CA PHE A 170 -0.87 -6.63 20.52
C PHE A 170 -1.33 -5.60 19.47
N ILE A 171 -0.45 -5.26 18.52
CA ILE A 171 -0.80 -4.35 17.41
C ILE A 171 -1.85 -4.98 16.50
N ALA A 172 -1.73 -6.27 16.19
CA ALA A 172 -2.73 -6.97 15.39
C ALA A 172 -4.11 -6.91 16.04
N LEU A 173 -4.19 -7.13 17.36
CA LEU A 173 -5.44 -6.98 18.11
C LEU A 173 -5.99 -5.56 17.98
N ILE A 174 -5.21 -4.51 18.25
CA ILE A 174 -5.67 -3.12 18.15
C ILE A 174 -6.22 -2.82 16.75
N ILE A 175 -5.48 -3.21 15.71
CA ILE A 175 -5.86 -2.94 14.34
C ILE A 175 -7.15 -3.70 13.96
N SER A 176 -7.31 -4.94 14.40
CA SER A 176 -8.55 -5.69 14.20
C SER A 176 -9.76 -4.99 14.79
N HIS A 177 -9.66 -4.46 16.01
CA HIS A 177 -10.74 -3.72 16.64
C HIS A 177 -11.05 -2.44 15.87
N LEU A 178 -10.02 -1.74 15.37
CA LEU A 178 -10.18 -0.55 14.55
C LEU A 178 -10.91 -0.86 13.24
N PHE A 179 -10.49 -1.90 12.50
CA PHE A 179 -11.16 -2.31 11.27
C PHE A 179 -12.60 -2.76 11.52
N LEU A 180 -12.85 -3.48 12.60
CA LEU A 180 -14.20 -3.89 12.96
C LEU A 180 -15.08 -2.67 13.30
N SER A 181 -14.51 -1.63 13.91
CA SER A 181 -15.21 -0.37 14.19
C SER A 181 -15.68 0.33 12.92
N TYR A 182 -14.95 0.20 11.80
CA TYR A 182 -15.40 0.70 10.50
C TYR A 182 -16.57 -0.10 9.91
N ILE A 183 -16.75 -1.37 10.31
CA ILE A 183 -17.81 -2.23 9.77
C ILE A 183 -19.08 -2.09 10.62
N ILE A 184 -18.99 -2.47 11.90
CA ILE A 184 -20.16 -2.55 12.79
C ILE A 184 -20.35 -1.31 13.68
N GLY A 185 -19.40 -0.36 13.66
CA GLY A 185 -19.42 0.84 14.48
C GLY A 185 -18.65 0.70 15.79
N VAL A 186 -18.16 1.83 16.32
CA VAL A 186 -17.37 1.89 17.55
C VAL A 186 -18.16 1.41 18.76
N ASP A 187 -19.42 1.82 18.90
CA ASP A 187 -20.24 1.49 20.07
C ASP A 187 -20.50 -0.02 20.17
N GLU A 188 -20.69 -0.69 19.04
CA GLU A 188 -20.93 -2.12 18.99
C GLU A 188 -19.65 -2.92 19.27
N VAL A 189 -18.50 -2.45 18.77
CA VAL A 189 -17.20 -3.03 19.14
C VAL A 189 -16.95 -2.91 20.64
N PHE A 190 -17.28 -1.77 21.26
CA PHE A 190 -17.15 -1.60 22.70
C PHE A 190 -18.01 -2.59 23.49
N LYS A 191 -19.27 -2.81 23.07
CA LYS A 191 -20.13 -3.82 23.69
C LYS A 191 -19.55 -5.23 23.57
N ILE A 192 -19.04 -5.61 22.40
CA ILE A 192 -18.40 -6.92 22.20
C ILE A 192 -17.20 -7.13 23.14
N ILE A 193 -16.50 -6.05 23.53
CA ILE A 193 -15.38 -6.11 24.48
C ILE A 193 -15.87 -6.24 25.93
N THR A 194 -16.96 -5.54 26.29
CA THR A 194 -17.43 -5.46 27.69
C THR A 194 -18.40 -6.57 28.09
N ASP A 195 -19.21 -7.03 27.15
CA ASP A 195 -20.30 -7.96 27.39
C ASP A 195 -19.79 -9.41 27.49
N PRO A 196 -20.55 -10.32 28.12
CA PRO A 196 -20.18 -11.73 28.17
C PRO A 196 -20.01 -12.33 26.77
N ILE A 197 -18.94 -13.11 26.58
CA ILE A 197 -18.62 -13.77 25.29
C ILE A 197 -19.78 -14.60 24.75
N SER A 198 -20.63 -15.14 25.64
CA SER A 198 -21.82 -15.93 25.29
C SER A 198 -22.85 -15.16 24.47
N GLU A 199 -22.94 -13.83 24.64
CA GLU A 199 -23.92 -13.00 23.94
C GLU A 199 -23.41 -12.55 22.55
N HIS A 200 -22.09 -12.43 22.38
CA HIS A 200 -21.46 -11.91 21.16
C HIS A 200 -20.49 -12.90 20.50
N TRP A 201 -20.80 -14.20 20.55
CA TRP A 201 -19.88 -15.26 20.09
C TRP A 201 -19.40 -15.07 18.64
N LYS A 202 -20.27 -14.59 17.74
CA LYS A 202 -19.94 -14.34 16.33
C LYS A 202 -18.92 -13.20 16.18
N GLY A 203 -19.13 -12.10 16.89
CA GLY A 203 -18.24 -10.93 16.87
C GLY A 203 -16.87 -11.27 17.43
N PHE A 204 -16.84 -12.01 18.55
CA PHE A 204 -15.60 -12.48 19.17
C PHE A 204 -14.78 -13.37 18.21
N ILE A 205 -15.40 -14.38 17.59
CA ILE A 205 -14.68 -15.27 16.66
C ILE A 205 -14.17 -14.51 15.43
N ALA A 206 -15.00 -13.64 14.85
CA ALA A 206 -14.58 -12.81 13.73
C ALA A 206 -13.34 -11.98 14.08
N MET A 207 -13.31 -11.40 15.27
CA MET A 207 -12.19 -10.61 15.78
C MET A 207 -10.93 -11.44 16.00
N VAL A 208 -11.04 -12.64 16.59
CA VAL A 208 -9.90 -13.55 16.77
C VAL A 208 -9.32 -13.98 15.43
N ILE A 209 -10.17 -14.40 14.48
CA ILE A 209 -9.74 -14.82 13.14
C ILE A 209 -9.07 -13.66 12.41
N PHE A 210 -9.69 -12.47 12.41
CA PHE A 210 -9.12 -11.30 11.73
C PHE A 210 -7.78 -10.89 12.34
N SER A 211 -7.64 -10.93 13.67
CA SER A 211 -6.38 -10.66 14.36
C SER A 211 -5.29 -11.67 14.02
N PHE A 212 -5.64 -12.96 13.97
CA PHE A 212 -4.72 -14.02 13.60
C PHE A 212 -4.26 -13.87 12.14
N LEU A 213 -5.19 -13.59 11.22
CA LEU A 213 -4.86 -13.36 9.80
C LEU A 213 -4.01 -12.11 9.62
N PHE A 214 -4.34 -11.00 10.28
CA PHE A 214 -3.58 -9.76 10.24
C PHE A 214 -2.15 -10.00 10.77
N TYR A 215 -2.01 -10.62 11.94
CA TYR A 215 -0.72 -11.05 12.46
C TYR A 215 0.03 -11.95 11.45
N GLY A 216 -0.66 -12.92 10.84
CA GLY A 216 -0.12 -13.81 9.82
C GLY A 216 0.50 -13.06 8.64
N VAL A 217 -0.20 -12.04 8.15
CA VAL A 217 0.21 -11.20 7.04
C VAL A 217 1.47 -10.40 7.38
N PHE A 218 1.53 -9.74 8.54
CA PHE A 218 2.63 -8.82 8.86
C PHE A 218 3.82 -9.49 9.56
N ALA A 219 3.62 -10.62 10.26
CA ALA A 219 4.68 -11.35 10.92
C ALA A 219 5.36 -12.38 9.99
N PHE A 220 4.57 -13.07 9.14
CA PHE A 220 5.09 -14.11 8.26
C PHE A 220 5.11 -13.69 6.79
N MET A 221 3.99 -13.33 6.16
CA MET A 221 3.95 -13.10 4.70
C MET A 221 4.78 -11.88 4.27
N ARG A 222 4.64 -10.76 4.97
CA ARG A 222 5.45 -9.53 4.83
C ARG A 222 5.48 -9.03 3.38
N GLU A 223 6.65 -8.89 2.78
CA GLU A 223 6.88 -8.43 1.42
C GLU A 223 6.26 -9.34 0.34
N GLN A 224 6.02 -10.62 0.64
CA GLN A 224 5.38 -11.57 -0.30
C GLN A 224 3.98 -11.12 -0.72
N VAL A 225 3.30 -10.35 0.15
CA VAL A 225 2.01 -9.77 -0.22
C VAL A 225 2.17 -8.84 -1.41
N CYS A 226 3.19 -7.97 -1.40
CA CYS A 226 3.37 -6.98 -2.46
C CYS A 226 3.98 -7.56 -3.74
N THR A 227 4.83 -8.59 -3.64
CA THR A 227 5.51 -9.19 -4.79
C THR A 227 4.68 -10.29 -5.46
N THR A 228 3.95 -11.08 -4.68
CA THR A 228 3.35 -12.34 -5.15
C THR A 228 1.82 -12.30 -5.12
N ILE A 229 1.22 -11.80 -4.03
CA ILE A 229 -0.22 -11.93 -3.78
C ILE A 229 -1.01 -10.73 -4.34
N CYS A 230 -0.45 -9.53 -4.28
CA CYS A 230 -1.14 -8.30 -4.61
C CYS A 230 -1.45 -8.25 -6.13
N PRO A 231 -2.74 -8.34 -6.53
CA PRO A 231 -3.09 -8.30 -7.95
C PRO A 231 -2.79 -6.92 -8.55
N TYR A 232 -2.97 -5.86 -7.75
CA TYR A 232 -2.68 -4.50 -8.15
C TYR A 232 -1.21 -4.34 -8.57
N GLY A 233 -0.26 -4.82 -7.75
CA GLY A 233 1.16 -4.74 -8.08
C GLY A 233 1.53 -5.39 -9.41
N ARG A 234 0.89 -6.51 -9.77
CA ARG A 234 1.08 -7.18 -11.06
C ARG A 234 0.42 -6.42 -12.20
N LEU A 235 -0.83 -5.97 -12.02
CA LEU A 235 -1.55 -5.19 -13.03
C LEU A 235 -0.83 -3.88 -13.36
N GLN A 236 -0.21 -3.23 -12.37
CA GLN A 236 0.58 -2.01 -12.59
C GLN A 236 1.72 -2.24 -13.58
N GLY A 237 2.34 -3.42 -13.62
CA GLY A 237 3.40 -3.74 -14.58
C GLY A 237 2.97 -3.61 -16.05
N VAL A 238 1.68 -3.82 -16.35
CA VAL A 238 1.10 -3.67 -17.71
C VAL A 238 0.67 -2.22 -17.99
N MET A 239 0.38 -1.45 -16.94
CA MET A 239 -0.11 -0.07 -17.08
C MET A 239 1.02 0.95 -17.24
N LEU A 240 2.23 0.62 -16.79
CA LEU A 240 3.41 1.47 -16.96
C LEU A 240 3.79 1.62 -18.44
N ASP A 241 4.18 2.82 -18.82
CA ASP A 241 4.82 3.09 -20.11
C ASP A 241 6.17 3.81 -19.92
N GLU A 242 6.86 4.11 -21.01
CA GLU A 242 8.16 4.77 -20.99
C GLU A 242 8.12 6.21 -20.46
N ASN A 243 6.92 6.78 -20.32
CA ASN A 243 6.68 8.12 -19.81
C ASN A 243 6.20 8.13 -18.35
N SER A 244 5.73 7.00 -17.83
CA SER A 244 5.38 6.82 -16.42
C SER A 244 6.58 7.09 -15.53
N LEU A 245 6.39 7.91 -14.49
CA LEU A 245 7.42 8.16 -13.50
C LEU A 245 7.65 6.89 -12.65
N ALA A 246 8.92 6.52 -12.50
CA ALA A 246 9.35 5.46 -11.61
C ALA A 246 10.59 5.87 -10.83
N VAL A 247 10.89 5.16 -9.75
CA VAL A 247 12.21 5.27 -9.13
C VAL A 247 13.17 4.49 -10.03
N SER A 248 14.11 5.19 -10.66
CA SER A 248 14.99 4.62 -11.68
C SER A 248 16.45 5.00 -11.44
N TYR A 249 17.34 4.07 -11.76
CA TYR A 249 18.78 4.31 -11.81
C TYR A 249 19.14 4.92 -13.16
N ASP A 250 19.91 6.01 -13.14
CA ASP A 250 20.44 6.64 -14.33
C ASP A 250 21.64 5.85 -14.86
N PHE A 251 21.34 4.85 -15.70
CA PHE A 251 22.36 4.00 -16.31
C PHE A 251 23.21 4.74 -17.35
N VAL A 252 22.72 5.85 -17.93
CA VAL A 252 23.48 6.67 -18.87
C VAL A 252 24.63 7.38 -18.15
N ARG A 253 24.40 7.81 -16.91
CA ARG A 253 25.42 8.45 -16.05
C ARG A 253 26.22 7.46 -15.21
N GLY A 254 25.57 6.38 -14.78
CA GLY A 254 26.11 5.45 -13.80
C GLY A 254 27.04 4.39 -14.36
N GLU A 255 26.91 4.03 -15.64
CA GLU A 255 27.68 2.95 -16.26
C GLU A 255 28.84 3.47 -17.15
N PRO A 256 29.98 2.74 -17.23
CA PRO A 256 30.27 1.48 -16.56
C PRO A 256 30.59 1.69 -15.07
N ARG A 257 29.89 0.96 -14.20
CA ARG A 257 30.08 1.02 -12.74
C ARG A 257 31.44 0.45 -12.32
N GLY A 258 32.05 1.02 -11.28
CA GLY A 258 33.34 0.56 -10.80
C GLY A 258 33.78 1.18 -9.48
N LYS A 259 34.77 0.56 -8.81
CA LYS A 259 35.25 1.03 -7.50
C LYS A 259 35.97 2.39 -7.60
N LEU A 260 35.20 3.45 -7.37
CA LEU A 260 35.66 4.83 -7.28
C LEU A 260 35.83 5.25 -5.81
N THR A 261 36.92 5.95 -5.53
CA THR A 261 37.16 6.59 -4.24
C THR A 261 37.39 8.08 -4.45
N ARG A 262 37.08 8.89 -3.43
CA ARG A 262 37.28 10.35 -3.49
C ARG A 262 38.69 10.72 -3.93
N LYS A 263 39.70 10.00 -3.40
CA LYS A 263 41.10 10.21 -3.78
C LYS A 263 41.34 9.96 -5.27
N LYS A 264 40.83 8.86 -5.83
CA LYS A 264 40.99 8.58 -7.27
C LYS A 264 40.34 9.63 -8.16
N ILE A 265 39.21 10.19 -7.72
CA ILE A 265 38.52 11.26 -8.45
C ILE A 265 39.40 12.51 -8.45
N GLN A 266 39.89 12.92 -7.28
CA GLN A 266 40.78 14.08 -7.13
C GLN A 266 42.10 13.92 -7.89
N ASP A 267 42.70 12.73 -7.85
CA ASP A 267 43.95 12.43 -8.57
C ASP A 267 43.74 12.50 -10.09
N ALA A 268 42.59 12.03 -10.59
CA ALA A 268 42.23 12.09 -12.00
C ALA A 268 41.95 13.52 -12.47
N GLU A 269 41.22 14.31 -11.68
CA GLU A 269 40.96 15.72 -11.94
C GLU A 269 42.25 16.55 -11.94
N ALA A 270 43.14 16.33 -10.96
CA ALA A 270 44.44 16.98 -10.87
C ALA A 270 45.38 16.62 -12.04
N SER A 271 45.25 15.38 -12.56
CA SER A 271 46.04 14.90 -13.70
C SER A 271 45.41 15.21 -15.06
N GLY A 272 44.21 15.81 -15.09
CA GLY A 272 43.46 16.09 -16.33
C GLY A 272 43.00 14.83 -17.08
N VAL A 273 42.91 13.68 -16.41
CA VAL A 273 42.54 12.39 -17.02
C VAL A 273 41.06 12.12 -16.79
N THR A 274 40.29 11.97 -17.86
CA THR A 274 38.91 11.46 -17.78
C THR A 274 38.91 9.99 -17.42
N LEU A 275 38.28 9.65 -16.29
CA LEU A 275 38.05 8.26 -15.89
C LEU A 275 37.03 7.63 -16.85
N ASN A 276 37.35 6.46 -17.40
CA ASN A 276 36.41 5.65 -18.18
C ASN A 276 35.48 4.83 -17.26
N GLN A 277 34.85 5.51 -16.30
CA GLN A 277 33.92 4.93 -15.32
C GLN A 277 32.75 5.89 -15.10
N GLY A 278 31.55 5.34 -15.01
CA GLY A 278 30.34 6.09 -14.65
C GLY A 278 30.33 6.47 -13.16
N ASP A 279 29.33 7.23 -12.75
CA ASP A 279 29.23 7.73 -11.37
C ASP A 279 28.91 6.64 -10.33
N CYS A 280 28.46 5.45 -10.75
CA CYS A 280 28.11 4.36 -9.83
C CYS A 280 29.35 3.64 -9.31
N ILE A 281 29.53 3.65 -7.98
CA ILE A 281 30.71 3.06 -7.34
C ILE A 281 30.60 1.57 -6.98
N ASP A 282 29.52 0.91 -7.42
CA ASP A 282 29.20 -0.49 -7.10
C ASP A 282 29.16 -0.82 -5.58
N CYS A 283 28.71 0.12 -4.73
CA CYS A 283 28.66 -0.11 -3.28
C CYS A 283 27.54 -1.06 -2.81
N LYS A 284 26.56 -1.36 -3.67
CA LYS A 284 25.35 -2.16 -3.39
C LYS A 284 24.47 -1.66 -2.22
N LEU A 285 24.67 -0.44 -1.71
CA LEU A 285 23.85 0.11 -0.62
C LEU A 285 22.38 0.27 -1.02
N CYS A 286 22.10 0.60 -2.28
CA CYS A 286 20.74 0.66 -2.85
C CYS A 286 19.98 -0.68 -2.75
N VAL A 287 20.69 -1.80 -2.88
CA VAL A 287 20.14 -3.16 -2.72
C VAL A 287 19.89 -3.46 -1.24
N GLN A 288 20.84 -3.09 -0.37
CA GLN A 288 20.76 -3.36 1.07
C GLN A 288 19.60 -2.64 1.75
N VAL A 289 19.22 -1.44 1.31
CA VAL A 289 18.07 -0.69 1.86
C VAL A 289 16.74 -1.09 1.22
N CYS A 290 16.76 -1.90 0.17
CA CYS A 290 15.55 -2.22 -0.58
C CYS A 290 14.66 -3.20 0.21
N PRO A 291 13.39 -2.84 0.50
CA PRO A 291 12.50 -3.69 1.29
C PRO A 291 12.11 -4.99 0.57
N THR A 292 12.24 -5.04 -0.75
CA THR A 292 11.96 -6.21 -1.61
C THR A 292 13.24 -6.86 -2.14
N GLY A 293 14.42 -6.39 -1.74
CA GLY A 293 15.71 -7.03 -2.04
C GLY A 293 16.17 -6.96 -3.49
N ILE A 294 15.55 -6.11 -4.32
CA ILE A 294 15.92 -5.97 -5.73
C ILE A 294 17.18 -5.13 -5.96
N ASP A 295 17.82 -5.34 -7.12
CA ASP A 295 18.88 -4.49 -7.63
C ASP A 295 18.38 -3.54 -8.71
N ILE A 296 18.09 -2.30 -8.28
CA ILE A 296 17.57 -1.23 -9.12
C ILE A 296 18.46 -0.88 -10.33
N ARG A 297 19.73 -1.29 -10.31
CA ARG A 297 20.68 -1.05 -11.40
C ARG A 297 20.41 -1.92 -12.62
N ASN A 298 19.69 -3.02 -12.44
CA ASN A 298 19.28 -3.89 -13.53
C ASN A 298 18.01 -3.38 -14.25
N GLY A 299 17.53 -2.19 -13.90
CA GLY A 299 16.38 -1.54 -14.53
C GLY A 299 15.06 -1.75 -13.77
N THR A 300 13.94 -1.50 -14.45
CA THR A 300 12.62 -1.51 -13.83
C THR A 300 12.15 -2.95 -13.56
N GLN A 301 11.96 -3.28 -12.28
CA GLN A 301 11.54 -4.60 -11.81
C GLN A 301 10.13 -4.56 -11.20
N LEU A 302 9.36 -5.63 -11.38
CA LEU A 302 7.96 -5.71 -10.94
C LEU A 302 7.80 -5.77 -9.42
N GLU A 303 8.88 -6.05 -8.69
CA GLU A 303 8.92 -6.08 -7.23
C GLU A 303 9.22 -4.70 -6.63
N CYS A 304 9.65 -3.72 -7.44
CA CYS A 304 9.95 -2.38 -6.96
C CYS A 304 8.67 -1.65 -6.53
N VAL A 305 8.57 -1.27 -5.26
CA VAL A 305 7.42 -0.52 -4.70
C VAL A 305 7.61 1.00 -4.77
N ASN A 306 8.63 1.53 -5.45
CA ASN A 306 8.92 2.97 -5.55
C ASN A 306 8.97 3.70 -4.20
N CYS A 307 9.52 3.06 -3.17
CA CYS A 307 9.58 3.60 -1.80
C CYS A 307 10.71 4.61 -1.54
N THR A 308 11.49 4.94 -2.57
CA THR A 308 12.59 5.93 -2.59
C THR A 308 13.74 5.71 -1.59
N ALA A 309 13.76 4.61 -0.84
CA ALA A 309 14.83 4.31 0.13
C ALA A 309 16.22 4.22 -0.54
N CYS A 310 16.27 3.72 -1.78
CA CYS A 310 17.49 3.64 -2.57
C CYS A 310 18.02 5.01 -3.03
N ILE A 311 17.16 6.02 -3.22
CA ILE A 311 17.56 7.38 -3.57
C ILE A 311 18.39 7.97 -2.42
N ASP A 312 17.81 7.99 -1.22
CA ASP A 312 18.46 8.50 -0.01
C ASP A 312 19.82 7.82 0.24
N ALA A 313 19.88 6.49 0.13
CA ALA A 313 21.10 5.73 0.35
C ALA A 313 22.17 5.98 -0.72
N CYS A 314 21.77 6.23 -1.97
CA CYS A 314 22.68 6.53 -3.07
C CYS A 314 23.22 7.96 -2.96
N ASP A 315 22.36 8.92 -2.64
CA ASP A 315 22.73 10.32 -2.46
C ASP A 315 23.73 10.49 -1.30
N GLU A 316 23.57 9.74 -0.20
CA GLU A 316 24.56 9.71 0.89
C GLU A 316 25.96 9.31 0.38
N VAL A 317 26.03 8.35 -0.55
CA VAL A 317 27.29 7.91 -1.15
C VAL A 317 27.85 8.96 -2.10
N MET A 318 27.01 9.51 -2.98
CA MET A 318 27.41 10.54 -3.95
C MET A 318 28.00 11.76 -3.24
N MET A 319 27.36 12.22 -2.16
CA MET A 319 27.88 13.33 -1.34
C MET A 319 29.24 13.00 -0.70
N LYS A 320 29.48 11.75 -0.27
CA LYS A 320 30.76 11.36 0.34
C LYS A 320 31.92 11.32 -0.65
N ILE A 321 31.64 10.99 -1.91
CA ILE A 321 32.65 10.92 -2.97
C ILE A 321 32.74 12.20 -3.81
N ASP A 322 32.01 13.25 -3.43
CA ASP A 322 32.00 14.56 -4.11
C ASP A 322 31.43 14.51 -5.54
N LYS A 323 30.41 13.67 -5.75
CA LYS A 323 29.72 13.52 -7.04
C LYS A 323 28.30 14.11 -6.98
N PRO A 324 27.73 14.53 -8.13
CA PRO A 324 26.34 14.98 -8.18
C PRO A 324 25.39 13.91 -7.65
N THR A 325 24.41 14.34 -6.84
CA THR A 325 23.33 13.49 -6.32
C THR A 325 22.36 13.06 -7.44
N GLN A 326 21.29 12.35 -7.10
CA GLN A 326 20.24 11.92 -8.04
C GLN A 326 20.74 10.94 -9.11
N LEU A 327 21.67 10.05 -8.74
CA LEU A 327 22.06 8.92 -9.59
C LEU A 327 20.90 7.91 -9.67
N ILE A 328 20.17 7.77 -8.56
CA ILE A 328 18.83 7.18 -8.56
C ILE A 328 17.86 8.33 -8.31
N ARG A 329 16.84 8.46 -9.15
CA ARG A 329 15.85 9.54 -9.05
C ARG A 329 14.47 9.09 -9.50
N ILE A 330 13.46 9.89 -9.21
CA ILE A 330 12.12 9.69 -9.78
C ILE A 330 12.15 10.26 -11.18
N ASP A 331 12.10 9.40 -12.18
CA ASP A 331 12.19 9.77 -13.59
C ASP A 331 11.47 8.73 -14.46
N SER A 332 11.12 9.09 -15.69
CA SER A 332 10.62 8.15 -16.69
C SER A 332 11.79 7.58 -17.51
N TYR A 333 11.57 6.47 -18.22
CA TYR A 333 12.59 5.91 -19.11
C TYR A 333 13.05 6.94 -20.16
N ASN A 334 12.11 7.66 -20.76
CA ASN A 334 12.39 8.71 -21.73
C ASN A 334 13.09 9.94 -21.11
N GLY A 335 12.86 10.21 -19.82
CA GLY A 335 13.59 11.25 -19.11
C GLY A 335 15.05 10.87 -18.83
N ILE A 336 15.34 9.59 -18.54
CA ILE A 336 16.73 9.10 -18.41
C ILE A 336 17.46 9.12 -19.76
N VAL A 337 16.88 8.50 -20.79
CA VAL A 337 17.58 8.26 -22.07
C VAL A 337 17.57 9.50 -22.97
N HIS A 338 16.40 10.12 -23.14
CA HIS A 338 16.18 11.20 -24.11
C HIS A 338 16.10 12.59 -23.46
N LYS A 339 16.24 12.69 -22.13
CA LYS A 339 16.09 13.95 -21.37
C LYS A 339 14.76 14.67 -21.65
N LYS A 340 13.74 13.92 -22.05
CA LYS A 340 12.41 14.43 -22.39
C LYS A 340 11.38 13.75 -21.52
N GLN A 341 10.91 14.48 -20.51
CA GLN A 341 9.81 14.06 -19.65
C GLN A 341 8.49 14.63 -20.20
N SER A 342 7.52 13.76 -20.47
CA SER A 342 6.15 14.18 -20.79
C SER A 342 5.18 13.40 -19.93
N LEU A 343 4.46 14.09 -19.05
CA LEU A 343 3.43 13.47 -18.20
C LEU A 343 2.11 13.27 -18.94
N PHE A 344 1.90 14.00 -20.04
CA PHE A 344 0.70 13.92 -20.84
C PHE A 344 0.91 12.95 -22.00
N ASN A 345 0.24 11.80 -21.93
CA ASN A 345 0.13 10.84 -23.02
C ASN A 345 -1.36 10.60 -23.34
N THR A 346 -1.65 9.91 -24.44
CA THR A 346 -3.03 9.62 -24.87
C THR A 346 -3.83 8.86 -23.80
N ARG A 347 -3.20 7.96 -23.04
CA ARG A 347 -3.86 7.16 -21.99
C ARG A 347 -4.27 8.03 -20.80
N VAL A 348 -3.39 8.91 -20.34
CA VAL A 348 -3.63 9.88 -19.26
C VAL A 348 -4.79 10.79 -19.63
N ILE A 349 -4.81 11.30 -20.87
CA ILE A 349 -5.92 12.13 -21.35
C ILE A 349 -7.22 11.32 -21.37
N ALA A 350 -7.22 10.12 -21.97
CA ALA A 350 -8.40 9.27 -22.06
C ALA A 350 -8.97 8.94 -20.66
N TYR A 351 -8.13 8.49 -19.72
CA TYR A 351 -8.55 8.19 -18.36
C TYR A 351 -9.01 9.43 -17.59
N SER A 352 -8.37 10.59 -17.79
CA SER A 352 -8.79 11.85 -17.17
C SER A 352 -10.18 12.29 -17.66
N VAL A 353 -10.46 12.14 -18.96
CA VAL A 353 -11.78 12.46 -19.53
C VAL A 353 -12.85 11.53 -18.97
N VAL A 354 -12.61 10.21 -18.94
CA VAL A 354 -13.57 9.26 -18.37
C VAL A 354 -13.79 9.52 -16.87
N LEU A 355 -12.73 9.80 -16.12
CA LEU A 355 -12.82 10.14 -14.70
C LEU A 355 -13.65 11.42 -14.48
N ALA A 356 -13.43 12.46 -15.29
CA ALA A 356 -14.20 13.70 -15.22
C ALA A 356 -15.69 13.49 -15.53
N ILE A 357 -16.01 12.64 -16.53
CA ILE A 357 -17.40 12.27 -16.85
C ILE A 357 -18.06 11.56 -15.67
N LEU A 358 -17.38 10.60 -15.04
CA LEU A 358 -17.93 9.87 -13.90
C LEU A 358 -18.10 10.77 -12.67
N ILE A 359 -17.14 11.64 -12.37
CA ILE A 359 -17.27 12.62 -11.28
C ILE A 359 -18.46 13.56 -11.55
N GLY A 360 -18.63 14.01 -12.79
CA GLY A 360 -19.77 14.83 -13.20
C GLY A 360 -21.10 14.08 -13.02
N LEU A 361 -21.16 12.82 -13.44
CA LEU A 361 -22.33 11.95 -13.28
C LEU A 361 -22.67 11.73 -11.80
N GLU A 362 -21.69 11.37 -10.97
CA GLU A 362 -21.87 11.16 -9.53
C GLU A 362 -22.35 12.44 -8.84
N SER A 363 -21.73 13.58 -9.16
CA SER A 363 -22.14 14.87 -8.63
C SER A 363 -23.58 15.22 -9.01
N PHE A 364 -23.97 14.94 -10.26
CA PHE A 364 -25.34 15.15 -10.73
C PHE A 364 -26.34 14.23 -10.02
N LEU A 365 -26.01 12.94 -9.85
CA LEU A 365 -26.87 11.97 -9.16
C LEU A 365 -27.01 12.30 -7.67
N MET A 366 -25.95 12.75 -7.01
CA MET A 366 -25.97 13.21 -5.63
C MET A 366 -26.88 14.42 -5.44
N LEU A 367 -26.80 15.42 -6.33
CA LEU A 367 -27.65 16.61 -6.27
C LEU A 367 -29.12 16.33 -6.64
N SER A 368 -29.35 15.30 -7.46
CA SER A 368 -30.70 14.87 -7.88
C SER A 368 -31.33 13.86 -6.92
N ARG A 369 -30.62 13.47 -5.86
CA ARG A 369 -31.08 12.50 -4.87
C ARG A 369 -32.28 13.07 -4.12
N SER A 370 -33.39 12.33 -4.12
CA SER A 370 -34.58 12.68 -3.34
C SER A 370 -34.43 12.27 -1.87
N ASP A 371 -34.96 13.10 -0.98
CA ASP A 371 -34.97 12.87 0.47
C ASP A 371 -35.91 11.72 0.87
N VAL A 372 -36.94 11.47 0.07
CA VAL A 372 -37.90 10.37 0.27
C VAL A 372 -37.98 9.54 -1.00
N ASP A 373 -37.96 8.23 -0.84
CA ASP A 373 -38.21 7.27 -1.90
C ASP A 373 -39.51 6.50 -1.63
N THR A 374 -40.38 6.42 -2.63
CA THR A 374 -41.70 5.79 -2.52
C THR A 374 -41.79 4.63 -3.50
N LEU A 375 -41.81 3.41 -2.96
CA LEU A 375 -41.99 2.20 -3.76
C LEU A 375 -43.45 1.76 -3.67
N ILE A 376 -44.16 1.78 -4.79
CA ILE A 376 -45.52 1.27 -4.89
C ILE A 376 -45.45 -0.14 -5.49
N LEU A 377 -45.73 -1.14 -4.67
CA LEU A 377 -45.75 -2.54 -5.08
C LEU A 377 -47.18 -3.06 -5.08
N ARG A 378 -47.54 -3.84 -6.10
CA ARG A 378 -48.77 -4.63 -6.06
C ARG A 378 -48.63 -5.70 -4.98
N THR A 379 -49.68 -5.91 -4.19
CA THR A 379 -49.66 -6.95 -3.15
C THR A 379 -49.48 -8.34 -3.80
N PRO A 380 -48.47 -9.13 -3.41
CA PRO A 380 -48.22 -10.44 -4.00
C PRO A 380 -49.44 -11.36 -3.87
N GLY A 381 -49.78 -12.07 -4.95
CA GLY A 381 -50.91 -13.02 -4.98
C GLY A 381 -52.30 -12.38 -5.13
N MET A 382 -52.40 -11.05 -5.19
CA MET A 382 -53.67 -10.34 -5.34
C MET A 382 -53.73 -9.66 -6.72
N THR A 383 -54.53 -10.21 -7.63
CA THR A 383 -54.95 -9.52 -8.86
C THR A 383 -56.04 -8.48 -8.55
N TYR A 384 -56.64 -7.90 -9.58
CA TYR A 384 -57.77 -6.99 -9.41
C TYR A 384 -58.93 -7.76 -8.77
N GLN A 385 -59.61 -7.14 -7.82
CA GLN A 385 -60.76 -7.72 -7.14
C GLN A 385 -62.03 -7.02 -7.64
N ASP A 386 -62.99 -7.84 -8.05
CA ASP A 386 -64.31 -7.36 -8.47
C ASP A 386 -65.19 -7.21 -7.21
N ASN A 387 -65.58 -5.97 -6.89
CA ASN A 387 -66.47 -5.71 -5.78
C ASN A 387 -67.91 -5.98 -6.20
N LYS A 388 -68.76 -6.40 -5.24
CA LYS A 388 -70.17 -6.74 -5.48
C LYS A 388 -71.01 -5.61 -6.12
N ASP A 389 -70.51 -4.38 -6.09
CA ASP A 389 -71.13 -3.19 -6.67
C ASP A 389 -70.63 -2.86 -8.10
N GLY A 390 -69.83 -3.74 -8.73
CA GLY A 390 -69.32 -3.58 -10.10
C GLY A 390 -68.06 -2.72 -10.25
N TYR A 391 -67.41 -2.37 -9.13
CA TYR A 391 -66.13 -1.64 -9.15
C TYR A 391 -64.93 -2.58 -9.08
N ILE A 392 -63.91 -2.31 -9.90
CA ILE A 392 -62.64 -3.02 -9.87
C ILE A 392 -61.71 -2.35 -8.86
N SER A 393 -61.27 -3.09 -7.84
CA SER A 393 -60.32 -2.63 -6.83
C SER A 393 -58.95 -3.30 -7.02
N ASN A 394 -57.87 -2.53 -6.81
CA ASN A 394 -56.51 -3.06 -6.82
C ASN A 394 -55.84 -2.68 -5.50
N LEU A 395 -55.20 -3.65 -4.86
CA LEU A 395 -54.45 -3.44 -3.63
C LEU A 395 -52.97 -3.17 -3.94
N TYR A 396 -52.48 -2.05 -3.45
CA TYR A 396 -51.08 -1.67 -3.55
C TYR A 396 -50.52 -1.46 -2.15
N ASN A 397 -49.33 -1.98 -1.91
CA ASN A 397 -48.50 -1.65 -0.76
C ASN A 397 -47.60 -0.48 -1.15
N TYR A 398 -47.63 0.59 -0.37
CA TYR A 398 -46.66 1.68 -0.46
C TYR A 398 -45.61 1.49 0.62
N LYS A 399 -44.33 1.56 0.23
CA LYS A 399 -43.21 1.63 1.16
C LYS A 399 -42.54 2.98 0.99
N LEU A 400 -42.59 3.78 2.05
CA LEU A 400 -41.87 5.05 2.14
C LEU A 400 -40.53 4.79 2.80
N ASN A 401 -39.46 5.26 2.19
CA ASN A 401 -38.13 5.22 2.76
C ASN A 401 -37.65 6.65 2.96
N ASN A 402 -37.54 7.06 4.22
CA ASN A 402 -36.99 8.34 4.59
C ASN A 402 -35.46 8.25 4.57
N LYS A 403 -34.81 9.12 3.79
CA LYS A 403 -33.35 9.19 3.66
C LYS A 403 -32.75 10.40 4.40
N THR A 404 -33.58 11.21 5.07
CA THR A 404 -33.16 12.34 5.92
C THR A 404 -33.13 11.95 7.40
N ASP A 405 -32.47 12.78 8.21
CA ASP A 405 -32.40 12.61 9.67
C ASP A 405 -33.63 13.20 10.40
N ASP A 406 -34.51 13.92 9.69
CA ASP A 406 -35.77 14.50 10.19
C ASP A 406 -37.00 13.65 9.84
#